data_AF-A0A225UWU2-F1
#
_entry.id   AF-A0A225UWU2-F1
#
_cell.length_a   1.000
_cell.length_b   1.000
_cell.length_c   1.000
_cell.angle_alpha   90.00
_cell.angle_beta   90.00
_cell.angle_gamma   90.00
#
_symmetry.space_group_name_H-M   'P 1'
#
loop_
_entity.id
_entity.type
_entity.pdbx_description
1 polymer ?
#
loop_
_entity_poly.entity_id
_entity_poly.type
_entity_poly.pdbx_seq_one_letter_code
_entity_poly.pdbx_strand_id
1 'polypeptide(L)'
;RTVPRNRSRAIRDLELPMFQPSRMMSVSTWTARVNLALQGARLSGRGDWTDNELYYILGNKLQDNAARWWVQMDQDLRERRKTWPNLKAALMRRHGERPDKSVAEWRVSQRRMMPGETFADFAAGLRDLCGQNRVSERVLLAQFYRSLENTTRQLVKQRPRPKTLEEAVDKATEIDDPIDNVARGMLNIGQAWTTAPNPYMVSSDERYDRTPHGNPRYWNNWCNRCDCWYISRSAGASAFLESSKRLE
;
A
#
# COMPACT_ATOMS: atom_id res chain seq x y z
N ARG A 1 -59.45 -9.66 20.14
CA ARG A 1 -58.85 -10.69 19.24
C ARG A 1 -57.38 -10.35 19.03
N THR A 2 -56.50 -10.99 19.78
CA THR A 2 -55.05 -10.88 19.64
C THR A 2 -54.60 -11.74 18.46
N VAL A 3 -53.91 -11.13 17.49
CA VAL A 3 -53.36 -11.84 16.33
C VAL A 3 -52.14 -12.64 16.80
N PRO A 4 -52.09 -13.98 16.64
CA PRO A 4 -50.94 -14.75 17.08
C PRO A 4 -49.75 -14.41 16.18
N ARG A 5 -48.74 -13.77 16.77
CA ARG A 5 -47.49 -13.36 16.12
C ARG A 5 -46.56 -14.57 15.96
N ASN A 6 -47.07 -15.62 15.33
CA ASN A 6 -46.34 -16.85 15.03
C ASN A 6 -46.08 -16.92 13.52
N ARG A 7 -45.31 -15.95 12.99
CA ARG A 7 -44.68 -16.13 11.68
C ARG A 7 -43.52 -17.08 11.90
N SER A 8 -43.70 -18.31 11.42
CA SER A 8 -42.75 -19.41 11.47
C SER A 8 -41.32 -18.92 11.30
N ARG A 9 -40.50 -19.04 12.35
CA ARG A 9 -39.05 -18.88 12.29
C ARG A 9 -38.47 -20.08 11.54
N ALA A 10 -38.72 -20.16 10.23
CA ALA A 10 -38.20 -21.26 9.46
C ALA A 10 -36.69 -21.06 9.33
N ILE A 11 -35.93 -21.75 10.17
CA ILE A 11 -34.47 -21.91 10.08
C ILE A 11 -34.06 -22.32 8.64
N ARG A 12 -34.97 -22.99 7.93
CA ARG A 12 -34.83 -23.43 6.53
C ARG A 12 -34.73 -22.28 5.52
N ASP A 13 -35.16 -21.06 5.88
CA ASP A 13 -35.19 -19.90 4.96
C ASP A 13 -33.89 -19.08 5.00
N LEU A 14 -32.96 -19.44 5.89
CA LEU A 14 -31.59 -18.97 5.85
C LEU A 14 -30.82 -19.85 4.87
N GLU A 15 -30.83 -19.48 3.60
CA GLU A 15 -29.97 -20.06 2.55
C GLU A 15 -28.50 -19.78 2.85
N LEU A 16 -27.96 -20.49 3.85
CA LEU A 16 -26.59 -20.33 4.31
C LEU A 16 -25.67 -21.25 3.52
N PRO A 17 -24.54 -20.73 3.01
CA PRO A 17 -23.55 -21.56 2.33
C PRO A 17 -22.96 -22.57 3.30
N MET A 18 -22.68 -23.78 2.79
CA MET A 18 -21.96 -24.80 3.54
C MET A 18 -20.48 -24.41 3.65
N PHE A 19 -19.85 -24.72 4.78
CA PHE A 19 -18.45 -24.43 5.02
C PHE A 19 -17.62 -25.70 4.93
N GLN A 20 -16.74 -25.72 3.94
CA GLN A 20 -15.68 -26.71 3.80
C GLN A 20 -14.35 -25.96 3.79
N PRO A 21 -13.42 -26.25 4.74
CA PRO A 21 -12.10 -25.63 4.73
C PRO A 21 -11.41 -25.91 3.39
N SER A 22 -11.26 -24.88 2.57
CA SER A 22 -10.69 -25.00 1.23
C SER A 22 -9.95 -23.72 0.86
N ARG A 23 -9.08 -23.79 -0.16
CA ARG A 23 -8.36 -22.60 -0.66
C ARG A 23 -9.31 -21.54 -1.24
N MET A 24 -10.52 -21.91 -1.64
CA MET A 24 -11.51 -21.02 -2.26
C MET A 24 -12.47 -20.38 -1.24
N MET A 25 -12.65 -21.01 -0.07
CA MET A 25 -13.56 -20.53 0.96
C MET A 25 -12.86 -20.48 2.32
N SER A 26 -12.37 -19.30 2.66
CA SER A 26 -11.80 -19.02 3.97
C SER A 26 -12.90 -18.86 5.04
N VAL A 27 -12.52 -19.03 6.31
CA VAL A 27 -13.44 -18.79 7.45
C VAL A 27 -13.92 -17.32 7.45
N SER A 28 -13.06 -16.36 7.10
CA SER A 28 -13.44 -14.94 7.03
C SER A 28 -14.49 -14.69 5.95
N THR A 29 -14.29 -15.22 4.74
CA THR A 29 -15.25 -15.11 3.64
C THR A 29 -16.57 -15.79 3.98
N TRP A 30 -16.53 -17.00 4.55
CA TRP A 30 -17.74 -17.71 4.94
C TRP A 30 -18.51 -16.97 6.04
N THR A 31 -17.82 -16.52 7.11
CA THR A 31 -18.47 -15.74 8.18
C THR A 31 -19.04 -14.41 7.69
N ALA A 32 -18.40 -13.76 6.71
CA ALA A 32 -18.95 -12.56 6.08
C ALA A 32 -20.25 -12.85 5.33
N ARG A 33 -20.31 -13.94 4.55
CA ARG A 33 -21.53 -14.37 3.84
C ARG A 33 -22.65 -14.72 4.81
N VAL A 34 -22.34 -15.38 5.93
CA VAL A 34 -23.31 -15.65 7.00
C VAL A 34 -23.87 -14.34 7.58
N ASN A 35 -23.03 -13.36 7.90
CA ASN A 35 -23.49 -12.08 8.44
C ASN A 35 -24.40 -11.34 7.45
N LEU A 36 -24.07 -11.36 6.15
CA LEU A 36 -24.91 -10.78 5.11
C LEU A 36 -26.27 -11.49 5.00
N ALA A 37 -26.30 -12.82 5.08
CA ALA A 37 -27.54 -13.60 5.06
C ALA A 37 -28.42 -13.29 6.29
N LEU A 38 -27.82 -13.17 7.48
CA LEU A 38 -28.53 -12.79 8.70
C LEU A 38 -29.07 -11.36 8.61
N GLN A 39 -28.29 -10.42 8.08
CA GLN A 39 -28.73 -9.05 7.85
C GLN A 39 -29.88 -9.00 6.84
N GLY A 40 -29.78 -9.74 5.72
CA GLY A 40 -30.84 -9.85 4.73
C GLY A 40 -32.13 -10.44 5.29
N ALA A 41 -32.02 -11.48 6.13
CA ALA A 41 -33.16 -12.08 6.80
C ALA A 41 -33.86 -11.12 7.77
N ARG A 42 -33.08 -10.33 8.52
CA ARG A 42 -33.60 -9.27 9.41
C ARG A 42 -34.36 -8.20 8.62
N LEU A 43 -33.76 -7.69 7.54
CA LEU A 43 -34.38 -6.68 6.67
C LEU A 43 -35.65 -7.20 5.99
N SER A 44 -35.68 -8.49 5.65
CA SER A 44 -36.84 -9.14 5.03
C SER A 44 -37.94 -9.52 6.02
N GLY A 45 -37.78 -9.20 7.31
CA GLY A 45 -38.76 -9.53 8.36
C GLY A 45 -38.89 -11.02 8.67
N ARG A 46 -37.89 -11.84 8.29
CA ARG A 46 -37.84 -13.30 8.57
C ARG A 46 -37.51 -13.61 10.04
N GLY A 47 -37.02 -12.61 10.77
CA GLY A 47 -36.75 -12.69 12.20
C GLY A 47 -35.28 -12.46 12.54
N ASP A 48 -35.02 -12.41 13.83
CA ASP A 48 -33.68 -12.38 14.41
C ASP A 48 -33.42 -13.73 15.11
N TRP A 49 -32.17 -14.15 15.16
CA TRP A 49 -31.73 -15.36 15.85
C TRP A 49 -30.83 -15.00 17.03
N THR A 50 -30.95 -15.76 18.11
CA THR A 50 -30.05 -15.66 19.25
C THR A 50 -28.70 -16.31 18.95
N ASP A 51 -27.64 -15.90 19.65
CA ASP A 51 -26.30 -16.47 19.48
C ASP A 51 -26.26 -17.99 19.73
N ASN A 52 -27.13 -18.51 20.60
CA ASN A 52 -27.25 -19.94 20.87
C ASN A 52 -27.94 -20.68 19.72
N GLU A 53 -29.02 -20.12 19.17
CA GLU A 53 -29.67 -20.71 17.98
C GLU A 53 -28.70 -20.73 16.79
N LEU A 54 -27.97 -19.63 16.57
CA LEU A 54 -26.97 -19.53 15.52
C LEU A 54 -25.84 -20.55 15.67
N TYR A 55 -25.42 -20.85 16.90
CA TYR A 55 -24.40 -21.87 17.16
C TYR A 55 -24.78 -23.23 16.54
N TYR A 56 -26.01 -23.70 16.79
CA TYR A 56 -26.47 -24.99 16.27
C TYR A 56 -26.83 -24.94 14.78
N ILE A 57 -27.43 -23.83 14.31
CA ILE A 57 -27.77 -23.67 12.89
C ILE A 57 -26.51 -23.67 12.04
N LEU A 58 -25.48 -22.92 12.45
CA LEU A 58 -24.23 -22.78 11.72
C LEU A 58 -23.30 -23.97 11.91
N GLY A 59 -23.34 -24.64 13.07
CA GLY A 59 -22.64 -25.91 13.29
C GLY A 59 -23.04 -26.97 12.25
N ASN A 60 -24.35 -27.06 11.95
CA ASN A 60 -24.88 -27.96 10.90
C ASN A 60 -24.50 -27.55 9.47
N LYS A 61 -23.93 -26.36 9.25
CA LYS A 61 -23.43 -25.93 7.95
C LYS A 61 -21.95 -26.26 7.73
N LEU A 62 -21.24 -26.74 8.76
CA LEU A 62 -19.87 -27.20 8.64
C LEU A 62 -19.83 -28.57 7.95
N GLN A 63 -18.79 -28.83 7.17
CA GLN A 63 -18.60 -30.10 6.45
C GLN A 63 -17.23 -30.72 6.72
N ASP A 64 -17.10 -32.00 6.36
CA ASP A 64 -15.87 -32.79 6.42
C ASP A 64 -15.12 -32.67 7.76
N ASN A 65 -13.87 -32.21 7.70
CA ASN A 65 -13.00 -32.05 8.85
C ASN A 65 -13.52 -30.98 9.81
N ALA A 66 -14.17 -29.92 9.31
CA ALA A 66 -14.75 -28.89 10.16
C ALA A 66 -15.96 -29.41 10.96
N ALA A 67 -16.79 -30.25 10.34
CA ALA A 67 -17.92 -30.90 11.04
C ALA A 67 -17.44 -31.84 12.15
N ARG A 68 -16.46 -32.72 11.84
CA ARG A 68 -15.89 -33.64 12.83
C ARG A 68 -15.26 -32.89 14.01
N TRP A 69 -14.50 -31.84 13.71
CA TRP A 69 -13.88 -31.00 14.75
C TRP A 69 -14.93 -30.28 15.61
N TRP A 70 -16.01 -29.77 15.01
CA TRP A 70 -17.07 -29.10 15.76
C TRP A 70 -17.76 -30.04 16.76
N VAL A 71 -18.06 -31.27 16.36
CA VAL A 71 -18.67 -32.27 17.28
C VAL A 71 -17.76 -32.56 18.47
N GLN A 72 -16.46 -32.71 18.25
CA GLN A 72 -15.50 -32.91 19.33
C GLN A 72 -15.45 -31.68 20.26
N MET A 73 -15.40 -30.47 19.68
CA MET A 73 -15.37 -29.23 20.44
C MET A 73 -16.67 -29.02 21.26
N ASP A 74 -17.83 -29.39 20.70
CA ASP A 74 -19.13 -29.24 21.37
C ASP A 74 -19.23 -30.07 22.66
N GLN A 75 -18.65 -31.27 22.66
CA GLN A 75 -18.60 -32.16 23.83
C GLN A 75 -17.82 -31.55 25.00
N ASP A 76 -16.76 -30.81 24.71
CA ASP A 76 -15.90 -30.17 25.71
C ASP A 76 -16.44 -28.79 26.16
N LEU A 77 -17.38 -28.20 25.41
CA LEU A 77 -17.91 -26.86 25.65
C LEU A 77 -19.07 -26.88 26.66
N ARG A 78 -18.93 -26.06 27.72
CA ARG A 78 -20.05 -25.75 28.61
C ARG A 78 -21.19 -25.08 27.83
N GLU A 79 -22.44 -25.38 28.20
CA GLU A 79 -23.64 -24.85 27.53
C GLU A 79 -23.64 -23.32 27.38
N ARG A 80 -23.23 -22.58 28.42
CA ARG A 80 -23.11 -21.09 28.36
C ARG A 80 -22.12 -20.56 27.32
N ARG A 81 -21.21 -21.42 26.82
CA ARG A 81 -20.21 -21.06 25.81
C ARG A 81 -20.64 -21.48 24.40
N LYS A 82 -21.78 -22.16 24.23
CA LYS A 82 -22.31 -22.56 22.93
C LYS A 82 -23.01 -21.40 22.23
N THR A 83 -22.20 -20.40 21.87
CA THR A 83 -22.62 -19.16 21.23
C THR A 83 -21.94 -18.99 19.88
N TRP A 84 -22.61 -18.33 18.94
CA TRP A 84 -22.04 -18.03 17.63
C TRP A 84 -20.67 -17.32 17.69
N PRO A 85 -20.46 -16.27 18.51
CA PRO A 85 -19.15 -15.63 18.64
C PRO A 85 -18.03 -16.60 19.05
N ASN A 86 -18.31 -17.57 19.93
CA ASN A 86 -17.33 -18.56 20.35
C ASN A 86 -17.02 -19.55 19.23
N LEU A 87 -18.04 -20.04 18.51
CA LEU A 87 -17.86 -20.90 17.34
C LEU A 87 -17.04 -20.19 16.26
N LYS A 88 -17.37 -18.93 15.94
CA LYS A 88 -16.61 -18.09 15.00
C LYS A 88 -15.15 -17.96 15.43
N ALA A 89 -14.88 -17.63 16.69
CA ALA A 89 -13.52 -17.48 17.20
C ALA A 89 -12.72 -18.80 17.15
N ALA A 90 -13.39 -19.92 17.45
CA ALA A 90 -12.78 -21.24 17.40
C ALA A 90 -12.46 -21.68 15.95
N LEU A 91 -13.38 -21.45 15.01
CA LEU A 91 -13.14 -21.69 13.58
C LEU A 91 -11.98 -20.85 13.05
N MET A 92 -11.91 -19.56 13.41
CA MET A 92 -10.79 -18.68 13.03
C MET A 92 -9.45 -19.18 13.59
N ARG A 93 -9.42 -19.72 14.82
CA ARG A 93 -8.20 -20.24 15.43
C ARG A 93 -7.70 -21.53 14.75
N ARG A 94 -8.63 -22.41 14.36
CA ARG A 94 -8.33 -23.75 13.81
C ARG A 94 -8.14 -23.75 12.30
N HIS A 95 -9.02 -23.05 11.58
CA HIS A 95 -9.13 -23.06 10.12
C HIS A 95 -8.96 -21.67 9.50
N GLY A 96 -8.72 -20.63 10.29
CA GLY A 96 -8.36 -19.32 9.76
C GLY A 96 -7.08 -19.43 8.93
N GLU A 97 -7.04 -18.67 7.83
CA GLU A 97 -5.82 -18.50 7.07
C GLU A 97 -4.73 -18.03 8.03
N ARG A 98 -3.65 -18.80 8.15
CA ARG A 98 -2.47 -18.37 8.85
C ARG A 98 -1.62 -17.63 7.83
N PRO A 99 -1.58 -16.29 7.87
CA PRO A 99 -0.69 -15.54 7.02
C PRO A 99 0.75 -16.01 7.36
N ASP A 100 1.38 -16.71 6.41
CA ASP A 100 2.75 -17.19 6.56
C ASP A 100 3.70 -16.00 6.38
N LYS A 101 4.06 -15.43 7.53
CA LYS A 101 4.95 -14.27 7.61
C LYS A 101 6.29 -14.54 6.92
N SER A 102 6.83 -15.75 7.03
CA SER A 102 8.13 -16.09 6.45
C SER A 102 8.07 -16.11 4.92
N VAL A 103 6.99 -16.65 4.36
CA VAL A 103 6.75 -16.65 2.92
C VAL A 103 6.45 -15.23 2.42
N ALA A 104 5.76 -14.40 3.19
CA ALA A 104 5.57 -12.99 2.85
C ALA A 104 6.89 -12.19 2.84
N GLU A 105 7.70 -12.32 3.89
CA GLU A 105 9.03 -11.70 3.95
C GLU A 105 9.95 -12.19 2.83
N TRP A 106 9.90 -13.49 2.52
CA TRP A 106 10.63 -14.04 1.38
C TRP A 106 10.18 -13.40 0.06
N ARG A 107 8.87 -13.33 -0.22
CA ARG A 107 8.34 -12.67 -1.43
C ARG A 107 8.79 -11.22 -1.55
N VAL A 108 8.71 -10.45 -0.47
CA VAL A 108 9.21 -9.07 -0.41
C VAL A 108 10.71 -9.05 -0.73
N SER A 109 11.52 -9.92 -0.12
CA SER A 109 12.97 -9.96 -0.35
C SER A 109 13.37 -10.33 -1.79
N GLN A 110 12.53 -11.07 -2.51
CA GLN A 110 12.79 -11.46 -3.89
C GLN A 110 12.38 -10.40 -4.91
N ARG A 111 11.51 -9.43 -4.54
CA ARG A 111 11.01 -8.42 -5.47
C ARG A 111 12.09 -7.40 -5.83
N ARG A 112 12.56 -7.44 -7.08
CA ARG A 112 13.52 -6.48 -7.63
C ARG A 112 12.78 -5.38 -8.36
N MET A 113 13.21 -4.13 -8.21
CA MET A 113 12.66 -2.99 -8.95
C MET A 113 12.93 -3.16 -10.45
N MET A 114 11.92 -2.88 -11.28
CA MET A 114 12.05 -2.96 -12.74
C MET A 114 12.66 -1.67 -13.30
N PRO A 115 13.40 -1.72 -14.42
CA PRO A 115 13.87 -0.50 -15.08
C PRO A 115 12.70 0.41 -15.46
N GLY A 116 12.76 1.68 -15.06
CA GLY A 116 11.69 2.67 -15.31
C GLY A 116 10.49 2.59 -14.36
N GLU A 117 10.47 1.66 -13.40
CA GLU A 117 9.48 1.64 -12.33
C GLU A 117 9.74 2.78 -11.34
N THR A 118 8.70 3.52 -10.95
CA THR A 118 8.83 4.60 -9.98
C THR A 118 9.03 4.07 -8.56
N PHE A 119 9.62 4.86 -7.65
CA PHE A 119 9.76 4.45 -6.25
C PHE A 119 8.41 4.16 -5.58
N ALA A 120 7.38 4.94 -5.92
CA ALA A 120 6.03 4.76 -5.42
C ALA A 120 5.40 3.45 -5.91
N ASP A 121 5.49 3.15 -7.21
CA ASP A 121 4.95 1.90 -7.77
C ASP A 121 5.66 0.66 -7.19
N PHE A 122 6.98 0.75 -7.03
CA PHE A 122 7.75 -0.32 -6.41
C PHE A 122 7.34 -0.54 -4.95
N ALA A 123 7.18 0.54 -4.17
CA ALA A 123 6.75 0.47 -2.78
C ALA A 123 5.33 -0.10 -2.64
N ALA A 124 4.40 0.31 -3.51
CA ALA A 124 3.07 -0.28 -3.60
C ALA A 124 3.16 -1.79 -3.88
N GLY A 125 4.00 -2.20 -4.84
CA GLY A 125 4.25 -3.61 -5.11
C GLY A 125 4.80 -4.39 -3.91
N LEU A 126 5.67 -3.80 -3.09
CA LEU A 126 6.13 -4.42 -1.84
C LEU A 126 5.01 -4.59 -0.81
N ARG A 127 4.11 -3.59 -0.70
CA ARG A 127 2.94 -3.65 0.19
C ARG A 127 1.94 -4.71 -0.28
N ASP A 128 1.70 -4.83 -1.58
CA ASP A 128 0.79 -5.82 -2.15
C ASP A 128 1.28 -7.26 -1.90
N LEU A 129 2.60 -7.49 -1.98
CA LEU A 129 3.21 -8.79 -1.68
C LEU A 129 3.04 -9.23 -0.22
N CYS A 130 2.87 -8.28 0.71
CA CYS A 130 2.59 -8.58 2.10
C CYS A 130 1.19 -9.18 2.26
N GLY A 131 0.21 -8.69 1.49
CA GLY A 131 -1.20 -9.09 1.61
C GLY A 131 -1.73 -8.92 3.03
N GLN A 132 -2.29 -9.97 3.62
CA GLN A 132 -2.78 -9.97 5.00
C GLN A 132 -1.66 -10.10 6.06
N ASN A 133 -0.40 -10.29 5.65
CA ASN A 133 0.72 -10.48 6.57
C ASN A 133 1.22 -9.14 7.12
N ARG A 134 1.47 -9.11 8.44
CA ARG A 134 2.19 -8.01 9.09
C ARG A 134 3.70 -8.17 8.91
N VAL A 135 4.19 -7.82 7.73
CA VAL A 135 5.63 -7.70 7.45
C VAL A 135 6.17 -6.43 8.14
N SER A 136 7.34 -6.53 8.77
CA SER A 136 7.91 -5.37 9.46
C SER A 136 8.41 -4.31 8.47
N GLU A 137 8.23 -3.03 8.82
CA GLU A 137 8.80 -1.89 8.06
C GLU A 137 10.30 -2.08 7.79
N ARG A 138 11.03 -2.68 8.74
CA ARG A 138 12.45 -3.00 8.58
C ARG A 138 12.73 -3.86 7.36
N VAL A 139 11.88 -4.84 7.05
CA VAL A 139 12.04 -5.74 5.89
C VAL A 139 11.74 -4.99 4.60
N LEU A 140 10.66 -4.20 4.59
CA LEU A 140 10.29 -3.35 3.45
C LEU A 140 11.40 -2.34 3.13
N LEU A 141 11.87 -1.61 4.13
CA LEU A 141 12.99 -0.67 4.01
C LEU A 141 14.28 -1.36 3.57
N ALA A 142 14.62 -2.52 4.14
CA ALA A 142 15.80 -3.25 3.75
C ALA A 142 15.75 -3.65 2.27
N GLN A 143 14.58 -4.06 1.78
CA GLN A 143 14.40 -4.38 0.37
C GLN A 143 14.46 -3.13 -0.51
N PHE A 144 13.79 -2.06 -0.12
CA PHE A 144 13.85 -0.78 -0.82
C PHE A 144 15.28 -0.27 -0.95
N TYR A 145 16.04 -0.26 0.14
CA TYR A 145 17.45 0.14 0.08
C TYR A 145 18.30 -0.77 -0.81
N ARG A 146 17.97 -2.05 -0.96
CA ARG A 146 18.70 -2.98 -1.83
C ARG A 146 18.47 -2.69 -3.31
N SER A 147 17.29 -2.18 -3.70
CA SER A 147 16.97 -1.85 -5.09
C SER A 147 17.53 -0.51 -5.54
N LEU A 148 17.82 0.42 -4.62
CA LEU A 148 18.40 1.73 -4.94
C LEU A 148 19.87 1.64 -5.38
N GLU A 149 20.26 2.54 -6.28
CA GLU A 149 21.67 2.80 -6.61
C GLU A 149 22.46 3.25 -5.38
N ASN A 150 23.78 3.04 -5.39
CA ASN A 150 24.61 3.22 -4.21
C ASN A 150 24.59 4.67 -3.69
N THR A 151 24.60 5.67 -4.57
CA THR A 151 24.55 7.11 -4.23
C THR A 151 23.21 7.47 -3.58
N THR A 152 22.10 7.20 -4.26
CA THR A 152 20.73 7.46 -3.76
C THR A 152 20.49 6.75 -2.43
N ARG A 153 20.94 5.48 -2.31
CA ARG A 153 20.86 4.71 -1.07
C ARG A 153 21.55 5.38 0.11
N GLN A 154 22.73 5.98 -0.09
CA GLN A 154 23.45 6.66 0.98
C GLN A 154 22.76 7.95 1.38
N LEU A 155 22.28 8.72 0.41
CA LEU A 155 21.56 9.98 0.64
C LEU A 155 20.24 9.75 1.40
N VAL A 156 19.45 8.75 1.02
CA VAL A 156 18.20 8.42 1.72
C VAL A 156 18.48 8.04 3.20
N LYS A 157 19.61 7.37 3.47
CA LYS A 157 20.00 6.96 4.83
C LYS A 157 20.53 8.09 5.72
N GLN A 158 20.81 9.28 5.18
CA GLN A 158 21.21 10.44 5.99
C GLN A 158 20.12 10.85 6.97
N ARG A 159 20.44 11.67 7.97
CA ARG A 159 19.43 12.16 8.93
C ARG A 159 18.51 13.19 8.26
N PRO A 160 17.20 13.18 8.54
CA PRO A 160 16.47 12.20 9.36
C PRO A 160 16.37 10.85 8.63
N ARG A 161 16.61 9.76 9.37
CA ARG A 161 16.57 8.40 8.83
C ARG A 161 15.12 7.94 8.73
N PRO A 162 14.63 7.53 7.54
CA PRO A 162 13.28 7.04 7.37
C PRO A 162 12.97 5.83 8.26
N LYS A 163 11.79 5.84 8.87
CA LYS A 163 11.26 4.75 9.71
C LYS A 163 10.20 3.93 9.00
N THR A 164 9.51 4.51 8.01
CA THR A 164 8.51 3.85 7.18
C THR A 164 8.98 3.77 5.74
N LEU A 165 8.45 2.79 4.99
CA LEU A 165 8.69 2.67 3.56
C LEU A 165 8.32 3.96 2.82
N GLU A 166 7.21 4.58 3.19
CA GLU A 166 6.68 5.79 2.57
C GLU A 166 7.63 6.99 2.75
N GLU A 167 8.13 7.22 3.97
CA GLU A 167 9.14 8.26 4.22
C GLU A 167 10.42 8.06 3.39
N ALA A 168 10.80 6.80 3.15
CA ALA A 168 11.97 6.49 2.34
C ALA A 168 11.74 6.74 0.84
N VAL A 169 10.50 6.52 0.37
CA VAL A 169 10.08 6.79 -1.01
C VAL A 169 10.05 8.29 -1.25
N ASP A 170 9.42 9.06 -0.37
CA ASP A 170 9.34 10.52 -0.48
C ASP A 170 10.74 11.12 -0.58
N LYS A 171 11.62 10.72 0.36
CA LYS A 171 13.00 11.16 0.37
C LYS A 171 13.79 10.72 -0.86
N ALA A 172 13.59 9.50 -1.36
CA ALA A 172 14.25 9.04 -2.58
C ALA A 172 13.78 9.84 -3.80
N THR A 173 12.51 10.22 -3.84
CA THR A 173 11.92 11.01 -4.91
C THR A 173 12.46 12.44 -4.90
N GLU A 174 12.55 13.07 -3.73
CA GLU A 174 13.20 14.39 -3.56
C GLU A 174 14.67 14.38 -4.01
N ILE A 175 15.39 13.28 -3.78
CA ILE A 175 16.80 13.13 -4.18
C ILE A 175 16.94 12.90 -5.68
N ASP A 176 15.95 12.27 -6.33
CA ASP A 176 16.01 11.94 -7.75
C ASP A 176 15.47 13.08 -8.63
N ASP A 177 14.87 14.13 -8.06
CA ASP A 177 14.37 15.29 -8.80
C ASP A 177 15.54 16.14 -9.34
N PRO A 178 15.76 16.15 -10.67
CA PRO A 178 16.89 16.88 -11.25
C PRO A 178 16.74 18.39 -11.15
N ILE A 179 15.52 18.93 -11.10
CA ILE A 179 15.27 20.38 -11.03
C ILE A 179 15.62 20.88 -9.63
N ASP A 180 15.13 20.18 -8.60
CA ASP A 180 15.41 20.55 -7.21
C ASP A 180 16.87 20.34 -6.83
N ASN A 181 17.52 19.32 -7.39
CA ASN A 181 18.95 19.10 -7.21
C ASN A 181 19.80 20.23 -7.78
N VAL A 182 19.49 20.69 -9.00
CA VAL A 182 20.18 21.84 -9.61
C VAL A 182 19.92 23.10 -8.79
N ALA A 183 18.67 23.33 -8.37
CA ALA A 183 18.33 24.50 -7.57
C ALA A 183 19.06 24.54 -6.22
N ARG A 184 19.09 23.42 -5.50
CA ARG A 184 19.87 23.28 -4.25
C ARG A 184 21.36 23.40 -4.50
N GLY A 185 21.86 22.84 -5.60
CA GLY A 185 23.25 23.00 -6.01
C GLY A 185 23.64 24.47 -6.18
N MET A 186 22.83 25.25 -6.91
CA MET A 186 23.06 26.68 -7.12
C MET A 186 23.01 27.47 -5.80
N LEU A 187 22.00 27.22 -4.96
CA LEU A 187 21.89 27.83 -3.63
C LEU A 187 23.10 27.53 -2.75
N ASN A 188 23.57 26.27 -2.72
CA ASN A 188 24.71 25.85 -1.92
C ASN A 188 26.05 26.47 -2.38
N ILE A 189 26.16 26.86 -3.66
CA ILE A 189 27.33 27.53 -4.25
C ILE A 189 27.19 29.06 -4.18
N GLY A 190 26.10 29.58 -3.59
CA GLY A 190 25.83 31.01 -3.47
C GLY A 190 25.44 31.70 -4.78
N GLN A 191 25.00 30.94 -5.79
CA GLN A 191 24.55 31.45 -7.08
C GLN A 191 23.03 31.63 -7.06
N ALA A 192 22.55 32.81 -7.45
CA ALA A 192 21.12 33.07 -7.60
C ALA A 192 20.57 32.39 -8.86
N TRP A 193 19.32 31.90 -8.80
CA TRP A 193 18.59 31.51 -10.01
C TRP A 193 18.48 32.71 -10.94
N THR A 194 18.84 32.53 -12.22
CA THR A 194 18.66 33.57 -13.22
C THR A 194 17.17 33.72 -13.53
N THR A 195 16.45 34.54 -12.76
CA THR A 195 15.17 35.07 -13.23
C THR A 195 15.46 35.86 -14.51
N ALA A 196 14.78 35.51 -15.59
CA ALA A 196 14.93 36.19 -16.88
C ALA A 196 14.88 37.72 -16.67
N PRO A 197 15.78 38.51 -17.29
CA PRO A 197 15.75 39.95 -17.17
C PRO A 197 14.37 40.48 -17.59
N ASN A 198 13.76 41.28 -16.73
CA ASN A 198 12.46 41.90 -16.96
C ASN A 198 12.49 42.69 -18.28
N PRO A 199 11.70 42.35 -19.32
CA PRO A 199 11.88 42.91 -20.64
C PRO A 199 11.10 44.22 -20.82
N TYR A 200 11.29 45.22 -19.95
CA TYR A 200 10.65 46.53 -20.18
C TYR A 200 11.54 47.67 -19.67
N MET A 201 12.18 48.36 -20.62
CA MET A 201 12.11 49.81 -20.83
C MET A 201 13.23 50.23 -21.80
N VAL A 202 12.91 50.22 -23.10
CA VAL A 202 13.59 51.09 -24.07
C VAL A 202 12.53 52.06 -24.56
N SER A 203 12.63 53.31 -24.11
CA SER A 203 11.99 54.45 -24.74
C SER A 203 12.73 54.77 -26.03
N SER A 204 11.98 54.98 -27.11
CA SER A 204 12.08 56.10 -28.06
C SER A 204 11.82 55.68 -29.51
N ASP A 205 10.73 56.27 -30.00
CA ASP A 205 10.46 56.79 -31.34
C ASP A 205 10.14 55.89 -32.54
N GLU A 206 9.11 56.38 -33.23
CA GLU A 206 8.37 55.80 -34.35
C GLU A 206 9.18 55.68 -35.64
N ARG A 207 9.10 54.49 -36.27
CA ARG A 207 8.80 54.41 -37.71
C ARG A 207 8.29 53.03 -38.13
N TYR A 208 7.08 53.02 -38.68
CA TYR A 208 6.38 51.96 -39.42
C TYR A 208 7.33 51.15 -40.35
N ASP A 209 7.16 49.85 -40.61
CA ASP A 209 5.91 49.22 -41.05
C ASP A 209 5.99 47.67 -41.10
N ARG A 210 4.80 47.04 -41.07
CA ARG A 210 4.39 45.65 -41.44
C ARG A 210 4.39 44.51 -40.40
N THR A 211 3.20 44.29 -39.84
CA THR A 211 2.59 42.97 -39.50
C THR A 211 2.14 42.22 -40.77
N PRO A 212 1.75 40.91 -40.81
CA PRO A 212 1.19 40.11 -39.70
C PRO A 212 1.59 38.62 -39.63
N HIS A 213 1.55 38.04 -38.43
CA HIS A 213 0.69 36.90 -38.06
C HIS A 213 1.12 36.36 -36.70
N GLY A 214 0.28 36.58 -35.70
CA GLY A 214 0.36 35.89 -34.42
C GLY A 214 -0.11 34.45 -34.58
N ASN A 215 0.67 33.51 -34.06
CA ASN A 215 0.14 32.31 -33.42
C ASN A 215 1.19 31.78 -32.40
N PRO A 216 0.76 31.24 -31.24
CA PRO A 216 1.57 31.16 -30.03
C PRO A 216 2.41 29.87 -30.02
N ARG A 217 3.73 30.04 -29.99
CA ARG A 217 4.69 28.99 -29.63
C ARG A 217 5.63 29.49 -28.54
N TYR A 218 5.07 30.03 -27.46
CA TYR A 218 5.74 29.91 -26.17
C TYR A 218 5.48 28.48 -25.71
N TRP A 219 6.55 27.69 -25.55
CA TRP A 219 6.70 26.50 -24.68
C TRP A 219 7.74 25.48 -25.16
N ASN A 220 8.35 25.60 -26.36
CA ASN A 220 9.24 24.55 -26.87
C ASN A 220 10.69 24.95 -27.24
N ASN A 221 11.21 26.11 -26.81
CA ASN A 221 12.57 26.53 -27.20
C ASN A 221 13.61 26.58 -26.07
N TRP A 222 13.37 25.93 -24.92
CA TRP A 222 14.42 25.70 -23.91
C TRP A 222 15.05 24.30 -23.96
N CYS A 223 14.55 23.38 -24.80
CA CYS A 223 15.12 22.03 -24.93
C CYS A 223 16.29 21.89 -25.91
N ASN A 224 16.57 22.87 -26.79
CA ASN A 224 17.61 22.73 -27.83
C ASN A 224 18.90 23.52 -27.57
N ARG A 225 19.20 23.87 -26.30
CA ARG A 225 20.50 24.48 -25.94
C ARG A 225 21.20 23.81 -24.76
N CYS A 226 20.70 22.66 -24.30
CA CYS A 226 21.33 21.82 -23.29
C CYS A 226 22.17 20.67 -23.88
N ASP A 227 22.47 20.70 -25.18
CA ASP A 227 23.54 19.88 -25.77
C ASP A 227 24.89 20.56 -25.52
N CYS A 228 25.45 20.33 -24.33
CA CYS A 228 26.89 20.27 -24.08
C CYS A 228 27.18 20.14 -22.57
N TRP A 229 26.81 19.04 -21.90
CA TRP A 229 27.55 18.51 -20.73
C TRP A 229 27.24 17.01 -20.56
N TYR A 230 27.36 16.27 -21.67
CA TYR A 230 27.46 14.81 -21.66
C TYR A 230 28.88 14.44 -22.10
N ILE A 231 29.88 14.62 -21.24
CA ILE A 231 31.22 14.02 -21.35
C ILE A 231 31.91 14.07 -19.96
N SER A 232 32.52 12.92 -19.59
CA SER A 232 33.46 12.67 -18.48
C SER A 232 32.93 12.24 -17.11
N ARG A 233 32.25 11.09 -17.10
CA ARG A 233 32.43 10.05 -16.06
C ARG A 233 33.81 9.40 -16.25
N SER A 234 34.89 9.88 -15.59
CA SER A 234 36.13 9.08 -15.37
C SER A 234 37.30 9.72 -14.61
N ALA A 235 37.25 10.94 -14.08
CA ALA A 235 38.35 11.45 -13.24
C ALA A 235 37.87 12.51 -12.24
N GLY A 236 37.61 12.11 -11.00
CA GLY A 236 37.23 13.07 -9.94
C GLY A 236 36.96 12.45 -8.57
N ALA A 237 37.21 11.15 -8.38
CA ALA A 237 36.89 10.45 -7.13
C ALA A 237 38.04 10.43 -6.10
N SER A 238 39.11 11.23 -6.27
CA SER A 238 40.22 11.28 -5.30
C SER A 238 40.38 12.58 -4.52
N ALA A 239 39.61 13.64 -4.79
CA ALA A 239 39.86 14.95 -4.17
C ALA A 239 38.97 15.31 -2.96
N PHE A 240 37.96 14.50 -2.60
CA PHE A 240 37.01 14.87 -1.54
C PHE A 240 37.27 14.22 -0.17
N LEU A 241 38.29 13.36 -0.05
CA LEU A 241 38.64 12.70 1.23
C LEU A 241 39.83 13.36 1.97
N GLU A 242 40.43 14.42 1.44
CA GLU A 242 41.65 15.03 2.02
C GLU A 242 41.44 16.44 2.60
N SER A 243 40.21 16.93 2.70
CA SER A 243 39.89 18.22 3.35
C SER A 243 39.26 18.12 4.75
N SER A 244 39.16 16.91 5.31
CA SER A 244 38.60 16.69 6.67
C SER A 244 39.65 16.31 7.72
N LYS A 245 40.86 16.89 7.64
CA LYS A 245 41.91 16.75 8.68
C LYS A 245 42.66 18.05 9.05
N ARG A 246 42.11 19.22 8.71
CA ARG A 246 42.55 20.50 9.27
C ARG A 246 41.32 21.37 9.53
N LEU A 247 40.80 21.25 10.74
CA LEU A 247 40.46 22.35 11.65
C LEU A 247 39.69 21.70 12.82
N GLU A 248 40.32 21.80 13.99
CA GLU A 248 39.94 21.31 15.33
C GLU A 248 40.29 19.86 15.67
#